data_AF-A0A7V6X1T5-F1
#
_entry.id   AF-A0A7V6X1T5-F1
#
_cell.length_a   1.000
_cell.length_b   1.000
_cell.length_c   1.000
_cell.angle_alpha   90.00
_cell.angle_beta   90.00
_cell.angle_gamma   90.00
#
_symmetry.space_group_name_H-M   'P 1'
#
loop_
_entity.id
_entity.type
_entity.pdbx_description
1 polymer ?
#
loop_
_entity_poly.entity_id
_entity_poly.type
_entity_poly.pdbx_seq_one_letter_code
_entity_poly.pdbx_strand_id
1 'polypeptide(L)' 'MKAKTKNLIWASLLALAGMPFLYIGGQNGSSGLMAVGFACFCIGMIVAPVQFLMSKRDSK' A
#
# COMPACT_ATOMS: atom_id res chain seq x y z
N MET A 1 9.88 10.25 16.20
CA MET A 1 9.72 9.95 14.77
C MET A 1 8.52 10.71 14.24
N LYS A 2 8.70 11.61 13.25
CA LYS A 2 7.59 12.38 12.65
C LYS A 2 6.50 11.41 12.18
N ALA A 3 5.22 11.71 12.45
CA ALA A 3 4.06 10.88 12.08
C ALA A 3 4.08 10.44 10.59
N LYS A 4 4.72 11.26 9.75
CA LYS A 4 5.04 11.00 8.35
C LYS A 4 5.79 9.66 8.11
N THR A 5 6.86 9.40 8.84
CA THR A 5 7.64 8.16 8.71
C THR A 5 6.85 6.94 9.18
N LYS A 6 6.02 7.11 10.23
CA LYS A 6 5.13 6.04 10.71
C LYS A 6 4.09 5.64 9.65
N ASN A 7 3.44 6.60 9.00
CA ASN A 7 2.45 6.32 7.95
C ASN A 7 3.09 5.66 6.72
N LEU A 8 4.31 6.06 6.35
CA LEU A 8 5.03 5.44 5.25
C LEU A 8 5.37 3.99 5.54
N ILE A 9 5.87 3.69 6.75
CA ILE A 9 6.19 2.33 7.19
C ILE A 9 4.94 1.44 7.21
N TRP A 10 3.81 1.95 7.72
CA TRP A 10 2.54 1.22 7.72
C TRP A 10 2.01 0.94 6.31
N ALA A 11 2.14 1.90 5.38
CA ALA A 11 1.74 1.70 3.98
C ALA A 11 2.63 0.69 3.26
N SER A 12 3.95 0.74 3.50
CA SER A 12 4.89 -0.26 2.97
C SER A 12 4.61 -1.66 3.52
N LEU A 13 4.28 -1.78 4.82
CA LEU A 13 3.85 -3.04 5.42
C LEU A 13 2.55 -3.56 4.80
N LEU A 14 1.56 -2.69 4.55
CA LEU A 14 0.32 -3.08 3.86
C LEU A 14 0.57 -3.56 2.43
N ALA A 15 1.44 -2.86 1.68
CA ALA A 15 1.80 -3.25 0.32
C ALA A 15 2.52 -4.61 0.30
N LEU A 16 3.44 -4.83 1.24
CA LEU A 16 4.17 -6.08 1.38
C LEU A 16 3.26 -7.24 1.81
N ALA A 17 2.28 -6.97 2.68
CA ALA A 17 1.28 -7.95 3.09
C ALA A 17 0.28 -8.28 1.97
N GLY A 18 0.06 -7.39 1.00
CA GLY A 18 -0.78 -7.66 -0.18
C GLY A 18 -0.13 -8.62 -1.20
N MET A 19 1.20 -8.65 -1.27
CA MET A 19 1.93 -9.54 -2.19
C MET A 19 1.67 -11.05 -2.00
N PRO A 20 1.69 -11.63 -0.78
CA PRO A 20 1.36 -13.04 -0.60
C PRO A 20 -0.09 -13.35 -0.95
N PHE A 21 -1.04 -12.43 -0.73
CA PHE A 21 -2.43 -12.61 -1.18
C PHE A 21 -2.55 -12.60 -2.71
N LEU A 22 -1.81 -11.75 -3.39
CA LEU A 22 -1.72 -11.76 -4.85
C LEU A 22 -1.07 -13.03 -5.38
N TYR A 23 0.01 -13.48 -4.74
CA TYR A 23 0.73 -14.70 -5.12
C TYR A 23 -0.13 -15.95 -4.93
N ILE A 24 -0.70 -16.13 -3.74
CA ILE A 24 -1.58 -17.27 -3.40
C ILE A 24 -2.88 -17.20 -4.21
N GLY A 25 -3.45 -16.00 -4.39
CA GLY A 25 -4.65 -15.79 -5.20
C GLY A 25 -4.44 -16.13 -6.67
N GLY A 26 -3.29 -15.73 -7.23
CA GLY A 26 -2.89 -16.08 -8.60
C GLY A 26 -2.59 -17.56 -8.77
N GLN A 27 -1.95 -18.21 -7.78
CA GLN A 27 -1.68 -19.65 -7.82
C GLN A 27 -2.95 -20.49 -7.73
N ASN A 28 -3.90 -20.10 -6.88
CA ASN A 28 -5.14 -20.85 -6.67
C ASN A 28 -6.26 -20.51 -7.66
N GLY A 29 -6.05 -19.56 -8.58
CA GLY A 29 -7.11 -19.04 -9.46
C GLY A 29 -8.26 -18.37 -8.71
N SER A 30 -8.05 -18.02 -7.43
CA SER A 30 -9.08 -17.44 -6.58
C SER A 30 -9.14 -15.94 -6.81
N SER A 31 -10.05 -15.52 -7.70
CA SER A 31 -10.24 -14.12 -8.09
C SER A 31 -10.50 -13.20 -6.90
N GLY A 32 -11.13 -13.72 -5.83
CA GLY A 32 -11.38 -12.97 -4.60
C GLY A 32 -10.09 -12.60 -3.85
N LEU A 33 -9.17 -13.55 -3.67
CA LEU A 33 -7.88 -13.27 -3.02
C LEU A 33 -7.01 -12.32 -3.86
N MET A 34 -7.03 -12.48 -5.19
CA MET A 34 -6.35 -11.52 -6.07
C MET A 34 -6.91 -10.11 -5.93
N ALA A 35 -8.23 -9.95 -5.93
CA ALA A 35 -8.86 -8.63 -5.79
C ALA A 35 -8.49 -7.94 -4.46
N VAL A 36 -8.49 -8.70 -3.36
CA VAL A 36 -8.09 -8.18 -2.04
C VAL A 36 -6.61 -7.79 -2.01
N GLY A 37 -5.73 -8.67 -2.52
CA GLY A 37 -4.30 -8.37 -2.58
C GLY A 37 -4.00 -7.17 -3.47
N PHE A 38 -4.72 -7.02 -4.59
CA PHE A 38 -4.57 -5.90 -5.52
C PHE A 38 -5.04 -4.59 -4.90
N ALA A 39 -6.17 -4.59 -4.19
CA ALA A 39 -6.68 -3.43 -3.48
C ALA A 39 -5.69 -2.96 -2.39
N CYS A 40 -5.16 -3.88 -1.57
CA CYS A 40 -4.14 -3.57 -0.57
C CYS A 40 -2.86 -3.00 -1.19
N PHE A 41 -2.41 -3.56 -2.31
CA PHE A 41 -1.23 -3.08 -3.03
C PHE A 41 -1.44 -1.67 -3.60
N CYS A 42 -2.58 -1.40 -4.23
CA CYS A 42 -2.92 -0.08 -4.75
C CYS A 42 -3.01 0.99 -3.64
N ILE A 43 -3.61 0.65 -2.49
CA ILE A 43 -3.68 1.57 -1.34
C ILE A 43 -2.28 1.88 -0.82
N GLY A 44 -1.42 0.86 -0.65
CA GLY A 44 -0.04 1.06 -0.21
C GLY A 44 0.78 1.93 -1.18
N MET A 45 0.59 1.73 -2.49
CA MET A 45 1.24 2.54 -3.54
C MET A 45 0.73 3.97 -3.60
N ILE A 46 -0.56 4.25 -3.34
CA ILE A 46 -1.13 5.61 -3.35
C ILE A 46 -0.67 6.43 -2.14
N VAL A 47 -0.41 5.81 -1.00
CA VAL A 47 0.01 6.54 0.21
C VAL A 47 1.38 7.22 0.02
N ALA A 48 2.32 6.61 -0.72
CA ALA A 48 3.64 7.20 -0.97
C ALA A 48 3.59 8.55 -1.74
N PRO A 49 2.94 8.66 -2.92
CA PRO A 49 2.80 9.92 -3.64
C PRO A 49 1.87 10.91 -2.92
N VAL A 50 0.82 10.45 -2.21
CA VAL A 50 -0.04 11.34 -1.41
C VAL A 50 0.74 11.99 -0.26
N GLN A 51 1.60 11.24 0.42
CA GLN A 51 2.53 11.76 1.42
C GLN A 51 3.54 12.75 0.83
N PHE A 52 4.03 12.48 -0.38
CA PHE A 52 4.94 13.37 -1.10
C PHE A 52 4.25 14.69 -1.50
N LEU A 53 3.03 14.62 -2.02
CA LEU A 53 2.20 15.77 -2.38
C LEU A 53 1.77 16.60 -1.18
N MET A 54 1.33 15.96 -0.08
CA MET A 54 0.99 16.67 1.17
C MET A 54 2.21 17.37 1.77
N SER A 55 3.40 16.77 1.68
CA SER A 55 4.62 17.41 2.16
C SER A 55 5.01 18.67 1.40
N LYS A 56 4.62 18.78 0.12
CA LYS A 56 4.82 20.02 -0.65
C LYS A 56 3.76 21.07 -0.34
N ARG A 57 2.58 20.67 0.14
CA ARG A 57 1.47 21.56 0.47
C ARG A 57 1.68 22.32 1.79
N ASP A 58 2.45 21.74 2.72
CA ASP A 58 2.79 22.34 4.03
C ASP A 58 3.92 23.39 3.95
N SER A 59 4.51 23.60 2.76
CA SER A 59 5.62 24.54 2.53
C SER A 59 5.17 25.84 1.84
N LYS A 60 3.95 26.30 2.09
CA LYS A 60 3.42 27.56 1.56
C LYS A 60 2.76 28.36 2.69
#